data_AF-X6LSS9-F1
#
_entry.id   AF-X6LSS9-F1
#
_cell.length_a   1.000
_cell.length_b   1.000
_cell.length_c   1.000
_cell.angle_alpha   90.00
_cell.angle_beta   90.00
_cell.angle_gamma   90.00
#
_symmetry.space_group_name_H-M   'P 1'
#
loop_
_entity.id
_entity.type
_entity.pdbx_description
1 polymer ?
#
loop_
_entity_poly.entity_id
_entity_poly.type
_entity_poly.pdbx_seq_one_letter_code
_entity_poly.pdbx_strand_id
1 'polypeptide(L)'
;NNNNNNNNNNEMLLFCRNTGLSIRYDAQIQTFHYRYLPMSSEVALFHTYAYAYAGDVLLCFGGWDSISKLSTDAVFKYSIKDNAWSKCKISLPSTLSSTAGVLVTQDEQPHQTYVHLIGGTKVKEVDVSWHLRTKAIQWMSLEEIQRWEQSRFNKMKIEQEKRNNKKNKKKKQKQ
;
A
#
# COMPACT_ATOMS: atom_id res chain seq x y z
N ASN A 1 37.23 9.23 -2.50
CA ASN A 1 36.00 8.53 -2.95
C ASN A 1 35.01 8.40 -1.82
N ASN A 2 34.08 9.35 -1.68
CA ASN A 2 32.94 9.25 -0.78
C ASN A 2 31.72 8.76 -1.57
N ASN A 3 31.58 7.44 -1.72
CA ASN A 3 30.33 6.86 -2.21
C ASN A 3 29.29 6.92 -1.08
N ASN A 4 28.57 8.04 -0.99
CA ASN A 4 27.31 8.09 -0.28
C ASN A 4 26.28 7.29 -1.09
N ASN A 5 26.30 5.96 -0.96
CA ASN A 5 25.21 5.10 -1.41
C ASN A 5 24.01 5.33 -0.49
N ASN A 6 23.29 6.43 -0.70
CA ASN A 6 21.89 6.52 -0.32
C ASN A 6 21.11 5.60 -1.27
N ASN A 7 21.19 4.28 -1.07
CA ASN A 7 20.31 3.31 -1.71
C ASN A 7 18.90 3.49 -1.14
N ASN A 8 18.24 4.58 -1.53
CA ASN A 8 16.79 4.66 -1.50
C ASN A 8 16.30 3.76 -2.62
N ASN A 9 16.26 2.44 -2.37
CA ASN A 9 15.73 1.46 -3.30
C ASN A 9 14.20 1.63 -3.35
N ASN A 10 13.75 2.71 -3.98
CA ASN A 10 12.35 2.95 -4.26
C ASN A 10 11.89 1.87 -5.24
N GLU A 11 10.95 1.05 -4.79
CA GLU A 11 10.38 -0.04 -5.55
C GLU A 11 8.91 0.26 -5.80
N MET A 12 8.51 0.19 -7.06
CA MET A 12 7.13 0.36 -7.48
C MET A 12 6.51 -1.02 -7.69
N LEU A 13 5.34 -1.24 -7.10
CA LEU A 13 4.55 -2.45 -7.34
C LEU A 13 3.49 -2.14 -8.39
N LEU A 14 3.41 -2.96 -9.43
CA LEU A 14 2.37 -2.89 -10.46
C LEU A 14 1.60 -4.20 -10.49
N PHE A 15 0.29 -4.13 -10.28
CA PHE A 15 -0.62 -5.25 -10.48
C PHE A 15 -1.65 -4.87 -11.53
N CYS A 16 -1.78 -5.67 -12.58
CA CYS A 16 -2.74 -5.47 -13.66
C CYS A 16 -3.12 -6.84 -14.24
N ARG A 17 -4.41 -7.20 -14.16
CA ARG A 17 -4.91 -8.52 -14.60
C ARG A 17 -4.10 -9.65 -13.97
N ASN A 18 -3.55 -10.56 -14.78
CA ASN A 18 -2.72 -11.68 -14.33
C ASN A 18 -1.24 -11.31 -14.11
N THR A 19 -0.87 -10.02 -14.17
CA THR A 19 0.52 -9.56 -14.10
C THR A 19 0.77 -8.81 -12.80
N GLY A 20 1.75 -9.28 -12.03
CA GLY A 20 2.33 -8.58 -10.89
C GLY A 20 3.81 -8.30 -11.15
N LEU A 21 4.27 -7.06 -10.96
CA LEU A 21 5.65 -6.65 -11.16
C LEU A 21 6.15 -5.85 -9.96
N SER A 22 7.41 -6.08 -9.63
CA SER A 22 8.22 -5.27 -8.72
C SER A 22 9.23 -4.53 -9.58
N ILE A 23 9.14 -3.21 -9.66
CA ILE A 23 9.91 -2.39 -10.61
C ILE A 23 10.82 -1.45 -9.82
N ARG A 24 12.09 -1.36 -10.25
CA ARG A 24 13.09 -0.43 -9.72
C ARG A 24 13.66 0.38 -10.87
N TYR A 25 13.90 1.66 -10.62
CA TYR A 25 14.56 2.53 -11.58
C TYR A 25 16.02 2.76 -11.15
N ASP A 26 16.96 2.40 -12.01
CA ASP A 26 18.37 2.75 -11.85
C ASP A 26 18.63 4.09 -12.55
N ALA A 27 18.85 5.14 -11.76
CA ALA A 27 19.11 6.48 -12.27
C ALA A 27 20.52 6.65 -12.89
N GLN A 28 21.49 5.77 -12.58
CA GLN A 28 22.85 5.87 -13.11
C GLN A 28 22.91 5.45 -14.57
N ILE A 29 22.23 4.35 -14.89
CA ILE A 29 22.16 3.80 -16.25
C ILE A 29 20.82 4.07 -16.94
N GLN A 30 19.90 4.77 -16.27
CA GLN A 30 18.57 5.16 -16.76
C GLN A 30 17.68 3.98 -17.16
N THR A 31 17.81 2.83 -16.50
CA THR A 31 17.05 1.61 -16.85
C THR A 31 16.07 1.19 -15.77
N PHE A 32 14.94 0.62 -16.19
CA PHE A 32 14.03 -0.08 -15.30
C PHE A 32 14.43 -1.55 -15.18
N HIS A 33 14.61 -2.01 -13.95
CA HIS A 33 14.72 -3.43 -13.62
C HIS A 33 13.39 -3.90 -13.05
N TYR A 34 12.97 -5.11 -13.41
CA TYR A 34 11.75 -5.68 -12.86
C TYR A 34 11.90 -7.16 -12.54
N ARG A 35 11.05 -7.62 -11.62
CA ARG A 35 10.81 -9.04 -11.34
C ARG A 35 9.32 -9.30 -11.27
N TYR A 36 8.92 -10.52 -11.62
CA TYR A 36 7.55 -10.96 -11.46
C TYR A 36 7.21 -11.16 -9.99
N LEU A 37 5.99 -10.75 -9.63
CA LEU A 37 5.36 -11.02 -8.35
C LEU A 37 4.25 -12.03 -8.54
N PRO A 38 3.96 -12.87 -7.52
CA PRO A 38 2.86 -13.79 -7.60
C PRO A 38 1.54 -13.02 -7.70
N MET A 39 0.68 -13.48 -8.59
CA MET A 39 -0.65 -12.93 -8.80
C MET A 39 -1.69 -13.97 -8.40
N SER A 40 -2.67 -13.57 -7.58
CA SER A 40 -3.81 -14.43 -7.29
C SER A 40 -4.73 -14.50 -8.49
N SER A 41 -5.12 -15.71 -8.88
CA SER A 41 -6.10 -15.94 -9.95
C SER A 41 -7.46 -15.33 -9.60
N GLU A 42 -7.86 -15.30 -8.32
CA GLU A 42 -9.09 -14.64 -7.88
C GLU A 42 -9.01 -13.13 -8.07
N VAL A 43 -7.90 -12.51 -7.68
CA VAL A 43 -7.72 -11.05 -7.78
C VAL A 43 -7.60 -10.62 -9.24
N ALA A 44 -6.97 -11.44 -10.08
CA ALA A 44 -6.75 -11.17 -11.50
C ALA A 44 -8.05 -11.03 -12.32
N LEU A 45 -9.19 -11.50 -11.80
CA LEU A 45 -10.50 -11.37 -12.42
C LEU A 45 -11.05 -9.94 -12.37
N PHE A 46 -10.63 -9.17 -11.36
CA PHE A 46 -11.18 -7.87 -11.07
C PHE A 46 -10.32 -6.74 -11.68
N HIS A 47 -10.97 -5.72 -12.20
CA HIS A 47 -10.34 -4.45 -12.55
C HIS A 47 -11.03 -3.28 -11.85
N THR A 48 -10.46 -2.08 -11.96
CA THR A 48 -11.01 -0.83 -11.39
C THR A 48 -11.33 -0.89 -9.88
N TYR A 49 -10.62 -1.71 -9.12
CA TYR A 49 -10.66 -1.68 -7.66
C TYR A 49 -9.94 -0.45 -7.11
N ALA A 50 -10.42 0.05 -5.96
CA ALA A 50 -9.66 1.02 -5.19
C ALA A 50 -8.49 0.30 -4.51
N TYR A 51 -7.38 1.01 -4.27
CA TYR A 51 -6.27 0.46 -3.50
C TYR A 51 -5.70 1.46 -2.51
N ALA A 52 -5.11 0.95 -1.43
CA ALA A 52 -4.39 1.75 -0.44
C ALA A 52 -3.22 0.95 0.11
N TYR A 53 -2.06 1.59 0.27
CA TYR A 53 -0.85 0.96 0.78
C TYR A 53 -0.63 1.31 2.25
N ALA A 54 -0.80 0.35 3.15
CA ALA A 54 -0.74 0.56 4.61
C ALA A 54 0.29 -0.39 5.24
N GLY A 55 1.32 0.17 5.89
CA GLY A 55 2.42 -0.63 6.43
C GLY A 55 3.22 -1.31 5.32
N ASP A 56 3.22 -2.64 5.30
CA ASP A 56 3.78 -3.51 4.26
C ASP A 56 2.70 -4.26 3.46
N VAL A 57 1.45 -3.76 3.50
CA VAL A 57 0.28 -4.40 2.90
C VAL A 57 -0.36 -3.48 1.86
N LEU A 58 -0.58 -4.00 0.66
CA LEU A 58 -1.45 -3.37 -0.35
C LEU A 58 -2.88 -3.91 -0.17
N LEU A 59 -3.81 -3.04 0.19
CA LEU A 59 -5.23 -3.35 0.30
C LEU A 59 -5.93 -2.99 -1.01
N CYS A 60 -6.75 -3.90 -1.52
CA CYS A 60 -7.55 -3.76 -2.74
C CYS A 60 -9.03 -3.93 -2.41
N PHE A 61 -9.86 -2.93 -2.73
CA PHE A 61 -11.26 -2.84 -2.33
C PHE A 61 -12.18 -2.88 -3.55
N GLY A 62 -13.10 -3.83 -3.56
CA GLY A 62 -14.10 -4.01 -4.62
C GLY A 62 -13.46 -4.40 -5.95
N GLY A 63 -14.02 -3.86 -7.03
CA GLY A 63 -13.61 -4.10 -8.40
C GLY A 63 -14.75 -4.62 -9.26
N TRP A 64 -14.54 -4.57 -10.57
CA TRP A 64 -15.47 -5.09 -11.57
C TRP A 64 -14.96 -6.41 -12.13
N ASP A 65 -15.80 -7.43 -12.06
CA ASP A 65 -15.53 -8.72 -12.69
C ASP A 65 -15.92 -8.67 -14.17
N SER A 66 -14.92 -8.82 -15.03
CA SER A 66 -15.10 -8.81 -16.48
C SER A 66 -15.93 -9.98 -17.03
N ILE A 67 -16.01 -11.09 -16.29
CA ILE A 67 -16.74 -12.31 -16.66
C ILE A 67 -18.19 -12.19 -16.25
N SER A 68 -18.46 -12.00 -14.95
CA SER A 68 -19.85 -11.92 -14.44
C SER A 68 -20.54 -10.59 -14.76
N LYS A 69 -19.78 -9.56 -15.17
CA LYS A 69 -20.29 -8.19 -15.39
C LYS A 69 -20.94 -7.61 -14.13
N LEU A 70 -20.36 -7.91 -12.98
CA LEU A 70 -20.82 -7.43 -11.68
C LEU A 70 -19.66 -6.83 -10.89
N SER A 71 -19.98 -5.82 -10.08
CA SER A 71 -19.05 -5.30 -9.08
C SER A 71 -18.99 -6.26 -7.88
N THR A 72 -17.85 -6.30 -7.19
CA THR A 72 -17.68 -7.07 -5.94
C THR A 72 -17.58 -6.16 -4.72
N ASP A 73 -17.92 -6.69 -3.57
CA ASP A 73 -17.68 -6.11 -2.24
C ASP A 73 -16.43 -6.72 -1.57
N ALA A 74 -15.75 -7.65 -2.24
CA ALA A 74 -14.59 -8.32 -1.69
C ALA A 74 -13.44 -7.34 -1.43
N VAL A 75 -12.67 -7.63 -0.38
CA VAL A 75 -11.40 -6.96 -0.10
C VAL A 75 -10.30 -8.00 -0.16
N PHE A 76 -9.29 -7.72 -0.97
CA PHE A 76 -8.08 -8.52 -1.08
C PHE A 76 -6.92 -7.73 -0.52
N LYS A 77 -5.89 -8.44 -0.08
CA LYS A 77 -4.66 -7.83 0.37
C LYS A 77 -3.46 -8.60 -0.14
N TYR A 78 -2.40 -7.86 -0.44
CA TYR A 78 -1.10 -8.40 -0.77
C TYR A 78 -0.10 -8.02 0.32
N SER A 79 0.46 -9.02 0.99
CA SER A 79 1.55 -8.83 1.95
C SER A 79 2.87 -8.78 1.19
N ILE A 80 3.56 -7.64 1.22
CA ILE A 80 4.88 -7.50 0.60
C ILE A 80 5.89 -8.42 1.29
N LYS A 81 5.77 -8.56 2.62
CA LYS A 81 6.67 -9.37 3.41
C LYS A 81 6.56 -10.85 3.06
N ASP A 82 5.33 -11.33 2.91
CA ASP A 82 5.04 -12.74 2.63
C ASP A 82 5.00 -13.02 1.12
N ASN A 83 5.06 -11.96 0.30
CA ASN A 83 4.99 -12.02 -1.16
C ASN A 83 3.77 -12.84 -1.60
N ALA A 84 2.61 -12.56 -0.99
CA ALA A 84 1.42 -13.39 -1.13
C ALA A 84 0.13 -12.57 -1.06
N TRP A 85 -0.84 -12.99 -1.86
CA TRP A 85 -2.21 -12.49 -1.82
C TRP A 85 -3.05 -13.28 -0.82
N SER A 86 -4.00 -12.60 -0.17
CA SER A 86 -5.05 -13.23 0.62
C SER A 86 -6.35 -12.43 0.52
N LYS A 87 -7.48 -13.09 0.76
CA LYS A 87 -8.79 -12.45 0.84
C LYS A 87 -9.10 -12.11 2.29
N CYS A 88 -9.63 -10.91 2.52
CA CYS A 88 -10.11 -10.52 3.84
C CYS A 88 -11.39 -11.29 4.21
N LYS A 89 -11.55 -11.60 5.50
CA LYS A 89 -12.77 -12.28 6.01
C LYS A 89 -14.00 -11.37 6.03
N ILE A 90 -13.77 -10.07 6.13
CA ILE A 90 -14.80 -9.03 6.13
C ILE A 90 -14.90 -8.49 4.69
N SER A 91 -16.10 -8.17 4.24
CA SER A 91 -16.35 -7.51 2.95
C SER A 91 -16.82 -6.07 3.14
N LEU A 92 -16.85 -5.31 2.05
CA LEU A 92 -17.44 -3.98 2.00
C LEU A 92 -18.96 -4.07 2.22
N PRO A 93 -19.60 -3.03 2.78
CA PRO A 93 -21.04 -3.02 2.97
C PRO A 93 -21.84 -2.92 1.66
N SER A 94 -21.17 -2.70 0.52
CA SER A 94 -21.76 -2.64 -0.81
C SER A 94 -20.71 -3.01 -1.85
N THR A 95 -21.15 -3.58 -2.97
CA THR A 95 -20.31 -3.80 -4.16
C THR A 95 -19.92 -2.46 -4.78
N LEU A 96 -18.65 -2.29 -5.15
CA LEU A 96 -18.11 -1.03 -5.65
C LEU A 96 -17.05 -1.27 -6.72
N SER A 97 -17.02 -0.41 -7.73
CA SER A 97 -15.98 -0.37 -8.76
C SER A 97 -15.70 1.07 -9.16
N SER A 98 -14.56 1.32 -9.81
CA SER A 98 -14.15 2.65 -10.26
C SER A 98 -14.05 3.66 -9.12
N THR A 99 -13.63 3.20 -7.94
CA THR A 99 -13.50 3.99 -6.71
C THR A 99 -12.05 4.42 -6.50
N ALA A 100 -11.85 5.61 -5.94
CA ALA A 100 -10.53 6.08 -5.51
C ALA A 100 -10.27 5.68 -4.05
N GLY A 101 -9.08 5.13 -3.78
CA GLY A 101 -8.61 4.84 -2.43
C GLY A 101 -7.59 5.87 -1.96
N VAL A 102 -7.81 6.46 -0.79
CA VAL A 102 -6.88 7.41 -0.17
C VAL A 102 -6.57 6.94 1.24
N LEU A 103 -5.27 6.79 1.54
CA LEU A 103 -4.82 6.53 2.90
C LEU A 103 -4.57 7.85 3.63
N VAL A 104 -5.23 8.03 4.77
CA VAL A 104 -5.06 9.21 5.63
C VAL A 104 -4.53 8.74 6.98
N THR A 105 -3.36 9.23 7.34
CA THR A 105 -2.68 8.81 8.57
C THR A 105 -2.37 10.01 9.45
N GLN A 106 -2.76 9.92 10.73
CA GLN A 106 -2.28 10.84 11.75
C GLN A 106 -1.05 10.25 12.45
N ASP A 107 0.06 11.00 12.48
CA ASP A 107 1.30 10.65 13.15
C ASP A 107 1.89 9.27 12.80
N GLU A 108 1.68 8.78 11.57
CA GLU A 108 2.10 7.45 11.11
C GLU A 108 1.61 6.26 12.01
N GLN A 109 0.58 6.46 12.85
CA GLN A 109 0.10 5.44 13.80
C GLN A 109 -0.93 4.51 13.15
N PRO A 110 -0.74 3.17 13.15
CA PRO A 110 -1.68 2.24 12.53
C PRO A 110 -3.12 2.42 13.03
N HIS A 111 -3.30 2.59 14.35
CA HIS A 111 -4.61 2.78 14.98
C HIS A 111 -5.31 4.10 14.64
N GLN A 112 -4.59 5.06 14.07
CA GLN A 112 -5.10 6.35 13.61
C GLN A 112 -5.02 6.50 12.09
N THR A 113 -4.78 5.40 11.37
CA THR A 113 -4.80 5.37 9.91
C THR A 113 -6.17 4.94 9.39
N TYR A 114 -6.69 5.71 8.44
CA TYR A 114 -7.97 5.48 7.80
C TYR A 114 -7.78 5.31 6.29
N VAL A 115 -8.54 4.40 5.70
CA VAL A 115 -8.75 4.33 4.25
C VAL A 115 -10.05 5.05 3.94
N HIS A 116 -9.99 6.02 3.03
CA HIS A 116 -11.13 6.69 2.45
C HIS A 116 -11.34 6.13 1.04
N LEU A 117 -12.51 5.56 0.81
CA LEU A 117 -12.98 5.13 -0.50
C LEU A 117 -13.96 6.18 -1.00
N ILE A 118 -13.67 6.81 -2.13
CA ILE A 118 -14.42 7.98 -2.65
C ILE A 118 -14.86 7.72 -4.08
N GLY A 119 -16.14 8.01 -4.34
CA GLY A 119 -16.79 7.83 -5.63
C GLY A 119 -17.08 6.36 -5.95
N GLY A 120 -17.22 6.08 -7.23
CA GLY A 120 -17.47 4.74 -7.77
C GLY A 120 -18.86 4.59 -8.36
N THR A 121 -19.01 3.47 -9.06
CA THR A 121 -20.23 3.10 -9.77
C THR A 121 -20.87 1.89 -9.09
N LYS A 122 -22.21 1.89 -9.02
CA LYS A 122 -22.99 0.69 -8.69
C LYS A 122 -23.44 0.00 -9.98
N VAL A 123 -23.84 -1.26 -9.85
CA VAL A 123 -24.49 -2.03 -10.92
C VAL A 123 -25.65 -1.19 -11.48
N LYS A 124 -25.71 -1.06 -12.82
CA LYS A 124 -26.54 -0.12 -13.62
C LYS A 124 -25.97 1.29 -13.87
N GLU A 125 -24.67 1.49 -13.65
CA GLU A 125 -23.94 2.71 -14.08
C GLU A 125 -24.50 4.03 -13.53
N VAL A 126 -25.23 3.97 -12.40
CA VAL A 126 -25.60 5.19 -11.69
C VAL A 126 -24.40 5.61 -10.86
N ASP A 127 -23.80 6.74 -11.22
CA ASP A 127 -22.78 7.40 -10.40
C ASP A 127 -23.36 7.67 -9.02
N VAL A 128 -22.73 7.08 -8.00
CA VAL A 128 -23.08 7.33 -6.62
C VAL A 128 -21.98 8.16 -5.99
N SER A 129 -22.37 9.25 -5.33
CA SER A 129 -21.48 9.94 -4.38
C SER A 129 -21.34 9.04 -3.16
N TRP A 130 -20.45 8.06 -3.26
CA TRP A 130 -20.18 7.10 -2.20
C TRP A 130 -18.89 7.49 -1.49
N HIS A 131 -18.94 7.57 -0.16
CA HIS A 131 -17.76 7.78 0.67
C HIS A 131 -17.81 6.78 1.83
N LEU A 132 -16.82 5.89 1.88
CA LEU A 132 -16.58 5.06 3.05
C LEU A 132 -15.27 5.46 3.71
N ARG A 133 -15.34 5.68 5.01
CA ARG A 133 -14.18 5.79 5.88
C ARG A 133 -14.10 4.54 6.76
N THR A 134 -12.99 3.84 6.69
CA THR A 134 -12.72 2.64 7.50
C THR A 134 -11.30 2.70 8.07
N LYS A 135 -11.05 2.07 9.22
CA LYS A 135 -9.69 2.01 9.76
C LYS A 135 -8.88 1.00 8.95
N ALA A 136 -7.64 1.34 8.59
CA ALA A 136 -6.78 0.44 7.81
C ALA A 136 -6.58 -0.91 8.53
N ILE A 137 -6.38 -0.86 9.86
CA ILE A 137 -6.18 -2.04 10.70
C ILE A 137 -7.36 -3.03 10.71
N GLN A 138 -8.57 -2.63 10.30
CA GLN A 138 -9.72 -3.56 10.22
C GLN A 138 -9.52 -4.61 9.13
N TRP A 139 -8.65 -4.34 8.15
CA TRP A 139 -8.38 -5.20 7.01
C TRP A 139 -7.06 -5.96 7.14
N MET A 140 -6.37 -5.79 8.27
CA MET A 140 -5.04 -6.36 8.52
C MET A 140 -5.12 -7.40 9.64
N SER A 141 -4.19 -8.34 9.61
CA SER A 141 -3.93 -9.28 10.69
C SER A 141 -3.16 -8.61 11.83
N LEU A 142 -3.22 -9.20 13.02
CA LEU A 142 -2.47 -8.72 14.17
C LEU A 142 -0.96 -8.66 13.89
N GLU A 143 -0.43 -9.65 13.17
CA GLU A 143 1.00 -9.71 12.81
C GLU A 143 1.40 -8.57 11.87
N GLU A 144 0.60 -8.27 10.85
CA GLU A 144 0.84 -7.13 9.94
C GLU A 144 0.79 -5.80 10.70
N ILE A 145 -0.13 -5.64 11.65
CA ILE A 145 -0.23 -4.44 12.49
C ILE A 145 1.01 -4.30 13.37
N GLN A 146 1.43 -5.36 14.06
CA GLN A 146 2.63 -5.36 14.90
C GLN A 146 3.89 -5.06 14.09
N ARG A 147 4.01 -5.62 12.88
CA ARG A 147 5.12 -5.30 11.97
C ARG A 147 5.14 -3.83 11.58
N TRP A 148 3.98 -3.26 11.28
CA TRP A 148 3.87 -1.84 10.95
C TRP A 148 4.31 -0.96 12.14
N GLU A 149 3.84 -1.25 13.35
CA GLU A 149 4.25 -0.55 14.57
C GLU A 149 5.77 -0.62 14.77
N GLN A 150 6.35 -1.83 14.67
CA GLN A 150 7.78 -2.03 14.85
C GLN A 150 8.61 -1.27 13.79
N SER A 151 8.18 -1.29 12.53
CA SER A 151 8.83 -0.56 11.44
C SER A 151 8.86 0.94 11.73
N ARG A 152 7.73 1.48 12.23
CA ARG A 152 7.61 2.89 12.62
C ARG A 152 8.51 3.23 13.81
N PHE A 153 8.56 2.41 14.86
CA PHE A 153 9.48 2.61 15.98
C PHE A 153 10.95 2.62 15.53
N ASN A 154 11.33 1.67 14.66
CA ASN A 154 12.69 1.61 14.10
C ASN A 154 13.04 2.87 13.30
N LYS A 155 12.12 3.36 12.47
CA LYS A 155 12.29 4.60 11.70
C LYS A 155 12.50 5.80 12.64
N MET A 156 11.69 5.93 13.69
CA MET A 156 11.84 7.01 14.68
C MET A 156 13.21 6.97 15.38
N LYS A 157 13.69 5.78 15.76
CA LYS A 157 15.02 5.62 16.37
C LYS A 157 16.15 6.05 15.43
N ILE A 158 16.10 5.61 14.17
CA ILE A 158 17.08 5.98 13.13
C ILE A 158 17.08 7.51 12.92
N GLU A 159 15.91 8.15 12.88
CA GLU A 159 15.80 9.60 12.74
C GLU A 159 16.38 10.36 13.94
N GLN A 160 16.14 9.87 15.16
CA GLN A 160 16.72 10.45 16.38
C GLN A 160 18.24 10.33 16.40
N GLU A 161 18.78 9.17 16.04
CA GLU A 161 20.23 8.95 15.92
C GLU A 161 20.86 9.88 14.88
N LYS A 162 20.24 10.02 13.69
CA LYS A 162 20.66 10.97 12.65
C LYS A 162 20.67 12.42 13.17
N ARG A 163 19.64 12.83 13.93
CA ARG A 163 19.57 14.18 14.54
C ARG A 163 20.68 14.38 15.58
N ASN A 164 20.94 13.40 16.43
CA ASN A 164 22.01 13.46 17.45
C ASN A 164 23.41 13.53 16.82
N ASN A 165 23.66 12.70 15.80
CA ASN A 165 24.92 12.74 15.05
C ASN A 165 25.16 14.08 14.34
N LYS A 166 24.10 14.69 13.78
CA LYS A 166 24.18 16.03 13.17
C LYS A 166 24.50 17.11 14.22
N LYS A 167 23.92 17.03 15.43
CA LYS A 167 24.23 17.93 16.55
C LYS A 167 25.69 17.79 17.01
N ASN A 168 26.19 16.56 17.15
CA ASN A 168 27.57 16.29 17.58
C ASN A 168 28.61 16.78 16.56
N LYS A 169 28.36 16.61 15.24
CA LYS A 169 29.22 17.17 14.19
C LYS A 169 29.29 18.71 14.25
N LYS A 170 28.16 19.38 14.49
CA LYS A 170 28.12 20.85 14.65
C LYS A 170 28.87 21.36 15.89
N LYS A 171 28.91 20.58 16.97
CA LYS A 171 29.69 20.95 18.18
C LYS A 171 31.19 20.83 17.93
N LYS A 172 31.64 19.79 17.21
CA LYS A 172 33.06 19.58 16.87
C LYS A 172 33.64 20.59 15.88
N GLN A 173 32.81 21.27 15.09
CA GLN A 173 33.25 22.32 14.15
C GLN A 173 33.35 23.71 14.79
N LYS A 174 32.92 23.86 16.06
CA LYS A 174 32.96 25.13 16.81
C LYS A 174 34.03 25.15 17.90
N GLN A 175 34.82 24.07 18.01
CA GLN A 175 36.03 23.96 18.83
C GLN A 175 37.22 23.93 17.88
#